data_AF-A0A0J9X3H9-F1
#
_entry.id   AF-A0A0J9X3H9-F1
#
_cell.length_a   1.000
_cell.length_b   1.000
_cell.length_c   1.000
_cell.angle_alpha   90.00
_cell.angle_beta   90.00
_cell.angle_gamma   90.00
#
_symmetry.space_group_name_H-M   'P 1'
#
loop_
_entity.id
_entity.type
_entity.pdbx_description
1 polymer ?
#
loop_
_entity_poly.entity_id
_entity_poly.type
_entity_poly.pdbx_seq_one_letter_code
_entity_poly.pdbx_strand_id
1 'polypeptide(L)'
;MSVDKLIGAGMLTVATVVFVYYTAWTFILPFIDESSPIHALFLPREWAIRIPVILLLLAFALVGSFIGSVMIKSAKKEQAKKNAAKGK
;
A
#
# COMPACT_ATOMS: atom_id res chain seq x y z
N MET A 1 5.26 -33.34 -3.33
CA MET A 1 5.54 -31.96 -2.87
C MET A 1 4.43 -31.60 -1.88
N SER A 2 4.73 -31.07 -0.68
CA SER A 2 3.66 -30.67 0.25
C SER A 2 2.87 -29.50 -0.33
N VAL A 3 1.58 -29.39 0.02
CA VAL A 3 0.68 -28.36 -0.51
C VAL A 3 1.23 -26.96 -0.22
N ASP A 4 1.82 -26.75 0.96
CA ASP A 4 2.44 -25.48 1.35
C ASP A 4 3.59 -25.07 0.42
N LYS A 5 4.39 -26.05 -0.03
CA LYS A 5 5.50 -25.80 -0.96
C LYS A 5 4.98 -25.44 -2.35
N LEU A 6 3.88 -26.04 -2.79
CA LEU A 6 3.27 -25.73 -4.08
C LEU A 6 2.66 -24.32 -4.08
N ILE A 7 1.97 -23.95 -2.99
CA ILE A 7 1.44 -22.60 -2.80
C ILE A 7 2.57 -21.58 -2.74
N GLY A 8 3.61 -21.85 -1.94
CA GLY A 8 4.77 -20.97 -1.84
C GLY A 8 5.48 -20.76 -3.18
N ALA A 9 5.68 -21.84 -3.96
CA ALA A 9 6.23 -21.76 -5.30
C ALA A 9 5.34 -20.92 -6.24
N GLY A 10 4.02 -21.15 -6.22
CA GLY A 10 3.06 -20.37 -7.00
C GLY A 10 3.10 -18.87 -6.65
N MET A 11 3.11 -18.54 -5.36
CA MET A 11 3.23 -17.15 -4.89
C MET A 11 4.54 -16.51 -5.35
N LEU A 12 5.66 -17.23 -5.28
CA LEU A 12 6.96 -16.74 -5.74
C LEU A 12 6.98 -16.49 -7.25
N THR A 13 6.42 -17.40 -8.04
CA THR A 13 6.30 -17.22 -9.50
C THR A 13 5.47 -16.00 -9.84
N VAL A 14 4.29 -15.85 -9.22
CA VAL A 14 3.42 -14.67 -9.44
C VAL A 14 4.16 -13.39 -9.05
N ALA A 15 4.79 -13.35 -7.86
CA ALA A 15 5.55 -12.20 -7.41
C ALA A 15 6.67 -11.83 -8.38
N THR A 16 7.38 -12.83 -8.92
CA THR A 16 8.45 -12.63 -9.90
C THR A 16 7.92 -12.02 -11.19
N VAL A 17 6.81 -12.54 -11.73
CA VAL A 17 6.19 -12.00 -12.95
C VAL A 17 5.75 -10.55 -12.75
N VAL A 18 5.07 -10.26 -11.64
CA VAL A 18 4.63 -8.90 -11.31
C VAL A 18 5.82 -7.96 -11.16
N PHE A 19 6.89 -8.41 -10.49
CA PHE A 19 8.12 -7.63 -10.31
C PHE A 19 8.77 -7.29 -11.65
N VAL A 20 8.94 -8.28 -12.53
CA VAL A 20 9.55 -8.06 -13.85
C VAL A 20 8.69 -7.11 -14.70
N TYR A 21 7.37 -7.34 -14.74
CA TYR A 21 6.44 -6.46 -15.45
C TYR A 21 6.53 -5.01 -14.95
N TYR A 22 6.50 -4.81 -13.62
CA TYR A 22 6.56 -3.48 -13.03
C TYR A 22 7.93 -2.81 -13.23
N THR A 23 9.01 -3.58 -13.16
CA THR A 23 10.37 -3.09 -13.42
C THR A 23 10.53 -2.65 -14.87
N ALA A 24 10.04 -3.44 -15.83
CA ALA A 24 10.05 -3.06 -17.24
C ALA A 24 9.20 -1.81 -17.47
N TRP A 25 8.01 -1.75 -16.88
CA TRP A 25 7.11 -0.61 -16.99
C TRP A 25 7.72 0.69 -16.45
N THR A 26 8.42 0.63 -15.31
CA THR A 26 8.99 1.81 -14.63
C THR A 26 10.34 2.24 -15.15
N PHE A 27 11.23 1.28 -15.45
CA PHE A 27 12.63 1.58 -15.76
C PHE A 27 12.99 1.40 -17.23
N ILE A 28 12.25 0.59 -18.00
CA ILE A 28 12.61 0.30 -19.40
C ILE A 28 11.72 1.10 -20.36
N LEU A 29 10.41 1.05 -20.17
CA LEU A 29 9.44 1.71 -21.05
C LEU A 29 9.69 3.21 -21.30
N PRO A 30 10.18 4.03 -20.33
CA PRO A 30 10.46 5.45 -20.59
C PRO A 30 11.54 5.72 -21.64
N PHE A 31 12.36 4.72 -21.99
CA PHE A 31 13.42 4.84 -22.98
C PHE A 31 13.00 4.29 -24.36
N ILE A 32 11.77 3.80 -24.49
CA ILE A 32 11.21 3.31 -25.75
C ILE A 32 10.40 4.43 -26.42
N ASP A 33 10.46 4.50 -27.74
CA ASP A 33 9.71 5.47 -28.53
C ASP A 33 8.19 5.27 -28.40
N GLU A 34 7.46 6.37 -28.18
CA GLU A 34 6.01 6.35 -27.91
C GLU A 34 5.18 5.80 -29.08
N SER A 35 5.70 5.78 -30.32
CA SER A 35 5.02 5.18 -31.46
C SER A 35 5.08 3.65 -31.47
N SER A 36 5.89 3.05 -30.59
CA SER A 36 6.04 1.61 -30.49
C SER A 36 4.76 0.93 -29.99
N PRO A 37 4.30 -0.16 -30.63
CA PRO A 37 3.10 -0.88 -30.19
C PRO A 37 3.25 -1.51 -28.79
N ILE A 38 4.47 -1.58 -28.26
CA ILE A 38 4.73 -2.13 -26.92
C ILE A 38 4.05 -1.30 -25.82
N HIS A 39 3.82 -0.01 -26.05
CA HIS A 39 3.11 0.85 -25.10
C HIS A 39 1.67 0.38 -24.83
N ALA A 40 1.04 -0.35 -25.76
CA ALA A 40 -0.29 -0.91 -25.55
C ALA A 40 -0.34 -2.06 -24.52
N LEU A 41 0.82 -2.67 -24.20
CA LEU A 41 0.92 -3.71 -23.17
C LEU A 41 1.03 -3.13 -21.76
N PHE A 42 1.23 -1.82 -21.63
CA PHE A 42 1.44 -1.14 -20.37
C PHE A 42 0.38 -0.05 -20.14
N LEU A 43 0.11 0.26 -18.88
CA LEU A 43 -0.71 1.43 -18.57
C LEU A 43 0.09 2.72 -18.84
N PRO A 44 -0.59 3.87 -18.98
CA PRO A 44 0.07 5.16 -19.04
C PRO A 44 1.03 5.37 -17.87
N ARG A 45 2.19 5.96 -18.16
CA ARG A 45 3.33 6.09 -17.24
C ARG A 45 2.99 6.71 -15.89
N GLU A 46 2.01 7.60 -15.83
CA GLU A 46 1.57 8.24 -14.59
C GLU A 46 1.04 7.24 -13.56
N TRP A 47 0.49 6.10 -14.00
CA TRP A 47 -0.03 5.08 -13.10
C TRP A 47 1.08 4.31 -12.38
N ALA A 48 2.26 4.18 -12.99
CA ALA A 48 3.44 3.61 -12.35
C ALA A 48 3.92 4.45 -11.15
N ILE A 49 3.52 5.71 -11.07
CA ILE A 49 3.81 6.59 -9.93
C ILE A 49 2.60 6.66 -9.00
N ARG A 50 1.38 6.80 -9.55
CA ARG A 50 0.15 6.95 -8.77
C ARG A 50 -0.15 5.73 -7.88
N ILE A 51 0.08 4.51 -8.36
CA ILE A 51 -0.22 3.29 -7.59
C ILE A 51 0.56 3.26 -6.26
N PRO A 52 1.91 3.37 -6.24
CA PRO A 52 2.66 3.47 -4.98
C PRO A 52 2.22 4.62 -4.09
N VAL A 53 1.95 5.80 -4.67
CA VAL A 53 1.54 6.98 -3.90
C VAL A 53 0.19 6.76 -3.22
N ILE A 54 -0.80 6.22 -3.93
CA ILE A 54 -2.12 5.92 -3.36
C ILE A 54 -2.00 4.88 -2.23
N LEU A 55 -1.24 3.81 -2.44
CA LEU A 55 -0.99 2.81 -1.40
C LEU A 55 -0.36 3.42 -0.15
N LEU A 56 0.63 4.29 -0.35
CA LEU A 56 1.30 5.00 0.74
C LEU A 56 0.32 5.91 1.49
N LEU A 57 -0.47 6.72 0.78
CA LEU A 57 -1.47 7.61 1.38
C LEU A 57 -2.55 6.82 2.14
N LEU A 58 -3.01 5.70 1.60
CA LEU A 58 -3.96 4.82 2.29
C LEU A 58 -3.36 4.25 3.57
N ALA A 59 -2.10 3.77 3.53
CA ALA A 59 -1.42 3.29 4.72
C ALA A 59 -1.27 4.39 5.77
N PHE A 60 -0.86 5.61 5.38
CA PHE A 60 -0.79 6.76 6.28
C PHE A 60 -2.14 7.13 6.87
N ALA A 61 -3.20 7.15 6.05
CA ALA A 61 -4.55 7.45 6.51
C ALA A 61 -5.04 6.42 7.53
N LEU A 62 -4.77 5.13 7.29
CA LEU A 62 -5.13 4.05 8.22
C LEU A 62 -4.38 4.17 9.54
N VAL A 63 -3.06 4.33 9.51
CA VAL A 63 -2.22 4.47 10.70
C VAL A 63 -2.58 5.74 11.48
N GLY A 64 -2.70 6.87 10.78
CA GLY A 64 -3.08 8.16 11.39
C GLY A 64 -4.47 8.11 12.04
N SER A 65 -5.45 7.49 11.37
CA SER A 65 -6.79 7.31 11.93
C SER A 65 -6.79 6.43 13.18
N PHE A 66 -6.00 5.35 13.17
CA PHE A 66 -5.87 4.47 14.32
C PHE A 66 -5.27 5.21 15.52
N ILE A 67 -4.15 5.90 15.32
CA ILE A 67 -3.48 6.69 16.38
C ILE A 67 -4.45 7.76 16.92
N GLY A 68 -5.09 8.52 16.02
CA GLY A 68 -6.07 9.54 16.41
C GLY A 68 -7.21 8.96 17.25
N SER A 69 -7.76 7.81 16.85
CA SER A 69 -8.82 7.12 17.60
C SER A 69 -8.38 6.71 19.01
N VAL A 70 -7.15 6.20 19.17
CA VAL A 70 -6.58 5.81 20.48
C VAL A 70 -6.34 7.04 21.36
N MET A 71 -5.85 8.15 20.79
CA MET A 71 -5.64 9.40 21.53
C MET A 71 -6.96 9.98 22.04
N ILE A 72 -7.98 10.03 21.17
CA ILE A 72 -9.32 10.53 21.55
C ILE A 72 -9.92 9.67 22.67
N LYS A 73 -9.84 8.34 22.58
CA LYS A 73 -10.35 7.43 23.62
C LYS A 73 -9.61 7.61 24.94
N SER A 74 -8.28 7.74 24.90
CA SER A 74 -7.45 7.93 26.10
C SER A 74 -7.74 9.26 26.78
N ALA A 75 -7.86 10.35 26.02
CA ALA A 75 -8.21 11.68 26.54
C ALA A 75 -9.61 11.69 27.19
N LYS A 76 -10.62 11.09 26.54
CA LYS A 76 -11.97 10.95 27.10
C LYS A 76 -11.97 10.18 28.42
N LYS A 77 -11.20 9.09 28.50
CA LYS A 77 -11.06 8.27 29.72
C LYS A 77 -10.40 9.07 30.85
N GLU A 78 -9.39 9.87 30.56
CA GLU A 78 -8.72 10.70 31.55
C GLU A 78 -9.63 11.84 32.06
N GLN A 79 -10.37 12.49 31.16
CA GLN A 79 -11.34 13.51 31.52
C GLN A 79 -12.47 12.94 32.40
N ALA A 80 -13.00 11.76 32.05
CA ALA A 80 -14.02 11.09 32.86
C ALA A 80 -13.53 10.80 34.29
N LYS A 81 -12.28 10.34 34.44
CA LYS A 81 -11.66 10.13 35.76
C LYS A 81 -11.51 11.43 36.55
N LYS A 82 -11.06 12.51 35.91
CA LYS A 82 -10.92 13.84 36.55
C LYS A 82 -12.27 14.40 37.01
N ASN A 83 -13.32 14.21 36.23
CA ASN A 83 -14.67 14.65 36.59
C ASN A 83 -15.24 13.84 37.77
N ALA A 84 -15.02 12.51 37.80
CA ALA A 84 -15.43 11.66 38.92
C ALA A 84 -14.70 11.97 40.23
N ALA A 85 -13.44 12.41 40.17
CA ALA A 85 -12.66 12.81 41.33
C ALA A 85 -13.02 14.21 41.88
N LYS A 86 -13.62 15.08 41.06
CA LYS A 86 -14.08 16.41 41.47
C LYS A 86 -15.52 16.43 42.03
N GLY A 87 -16.30 15.38 41.77
CA GLY A 87 -17.66 15.22 42.28
C GLY A 87 -17.76 14.44 43.61
N LYS A 88 -16.61 14.05 44.18
CA LYS A 88 -16.46 13.53 45.55
C LYS A 88 -15.83 14.60 46.42
#